data_AF-A0AA35SUI5-F1
#
_entry.id   AF-A0AA35SUI5-F1
#
_cell.length_a   1.000
_cell.length_b   1.000
_cell.length_c   1.000
_cell.angle_alpha   90.00
_cell.angle_beta   90.00
_cell.angle_gamma   90.00
#
_symmetry.space_group_name_H-M   'P 1'
#
loop_
_entity.id
_entity.type
_entity.pdbx_description
1 polymer ?
#
loop_
_entity_poly.entity_id
_entity_poly.type
_entity_poly.pdbx_seq_one_letter_code
_entity_poly.pdbx_strand_id
1 'polypeptide(L)'
;MPLNDSTSYPHGHPDCANYDEDIQHLKEKVDAGADFIITQLFFEASTFIKFYHDCRRIGITVPIMPGILPIQGYRSLHNLTKLSKLEVPRNIMDAILPIKDDDAAIQKFGISFAVNMCKELLNSGLVNGLHFYTLNREVATISILTELGMWCDDPLSLKTLPWKAPASHKRCTEDVRPIFWAQRPKSYIHRTKEWDDFPNGRMKNPVHILVLIADITSCQVTSLPWNDDELAMETSLLTQQLAAINCRGVLTINSQPAVNGRSSSDPVVGWGEKGGFVYQKAYLEFFCSPSFMRALMTVLVDYPQVNYHIVNRQPDSIQHPTSHMPCPTVEECGCRRLS
;
A
#
# COMPACT_ATOMS: atom_id res chain seq x y z
N MET A 1 -0.94 -15.70 -16.34
CA MET A 1 -0.11 -14.94 -17.28
C MET A 1 -0.24 -13.46 -16.93
N PRO A 2 0.79 -12.63 -17.17
CA PRO A 2 0.62 -11.18 -17.06
C PRO A 2 -0.44 -10.72 -18.06
N LEU A 3 -1.23 -9.70 -17.69
CA LEU A 3 -2.14 -9.04 -18.62
C LEU A 3 -1.33 -8.14 -19.56
N ASN A 4 -1.67 -8.14 -20.84
CA ASN A 4 -1.04 -7.30 -21.86
C ASN A 4 -1.96 -6.12 -22.22
N ASP A 5 -1.44 -4.91 -22.16
CA ASP A 5 -2.16 -3.71 -22.58
C ASP A 5 -1.80 -3.29 -24.02
N SER A 6 -2.73 -2.57 -24.66
CA SER A 6 -2.47 -1.82 -25.89
C SER A 6 -2.83 -0.35 -25.71
N THR A 7 -2.08 0.53 -26.35
CA THR A 7 -2.36 1.97 -26.38
C THR A 7 -3.25 2.34 -27.57
N SER A 8 -4.10 3.36 -27.40
CA SER A 8 -4.95 3.89 -28.47
C SER A 8 -5.11 5.42 -28.40
N TYR A 9 -5.57 6.03 -29.48
CA TYR A 9 -5.69 7.49 -29.61
C TYR A 9 -7.14 7.85 -29.96
N PRO A 10 -7.93 8.42 -29.03
CA PRO A 10 -9.34 8.74 -29.31
C PRO A 10 -9.56 9.70 -30.47
N HIS A 11 -8.58 10.56 -30.77
CA HIS A 11 -8.55 11.47 -31.93
C HIS A 11 -7.86 10.89 -33.17
N GLY A 12 -7.35 9.66 -33.10
CA GLY A 12 -6.48 9.05 -34.11
C GLY A 12 -5.00 9.37 -33.88
N HIS A 13 -4.13 8.39 -34.16
CA HIS A 13 -2.68 8.56 -34.08
C HIS A 13 -2.20 9.59 -35.12
N PRO A 14 -1.34 10.56 -34.75
CA PRO A 14 -0.95 11.65 -35.64
C PRO A 14 -0.12 11.21 -36.86
N ASP A 15 0.47 10.02 -36.80
CA ASP A 15 1.28 9.46 -37.89
C ASP A 15 0.49 8.42 -38.73
N CYS A 16 -0.79 8.16 -38.40
CA CYS A 16 -1.68 7.37 -39.26
C CYS A 16 -2.30 8.24 -40.35
N ALA A 17 -2.58 7.67 -41.52
CA ALA A 17 -3.13 8.45 -42.64
C ALA A 17 -4.56 8.94 -42.37
N ASN A 18 -5.35 8.15 -41.64
CA ASN A 18 -6.69 8.51 -41.19
C ASN A 18 -7.11 7.73 -39.94
N TYR A 19 -8.21 8.17 -39.33
CA TYR A 19 -8.78 7.60 -38.11
C TYR A 19 -9.23 6.14 -38.26
N ASP A 20 -9.84 5.78 -39.38
CA ASP A 20 -10.39 4.44 -39.58
C ASP A 20 -9.27 3.39 -39.69
N GLU A 21 -8.16 3.75 -40.33
CA GLU A 21 -6.94 2.93 -40.40
C GLU A 21 -6.31 2.73 -39.02
N ASP A 22 -6.25 3.77 -38.17
CA ASP A 22 -5.71 3.67 -36.81
C ASP A 22 -6.53 2.70 -35.94
N ILE A 23 -7.87 2.73 -36.05
CA ILE A 23 -8.73 1.76 -35.34
C ILE A 23 -8.52 0.34 -35.90
N GLN A 24 -8.31 0.18 -37.21
CA GLN A 24 -8.04 -1.14 -37.80
C GLN A 24 -6.72 -1.72 -37.26
N HIS A 25 -5.66 -0.92 -37.14
CA HIS A 25 -4.42 -1.36 -36.51
C HIS A 25 -4.58 -1.65 -35.02
N LEU A 26 -5.43 -0.91 -34.32
CA LEU A 26 -5.78 -1.24 -32.94
C LEU A 26 -6.45 -2.61 -32.84
N LYS A 27 -7.34 -2.97 -33.77
CA LYS A 27 -7.96 -4.30 -33.83
C LYS A 27 -6.92 -5.40 -34.03
N GLU A 28 -5.96 -5.19 -34.92
CA GLU A 28 -4.85 -6.12 -35.15
C GLU A 28 -4.02 -6.36 -33.87
N LYS A 29 -3.74 -5.29 -33.10
CA LYS A 29 -3.05 -5.40 -31.80
C LYS A 29 -3.86 -6.19 -30.77
N VAL A 30 -5.19 -5.96 -30.73
CA VAL A 30 -6.08 -6.71 -29.84
C VAL A 30 -6.13 -8.18 -30.24
N ASP A 31 -6.25 -8.48 -31.53
CA ASP A 31 -6.27 -9.85 -32.06
C ASP A 31 -4.95 -10.60 -31.83
N ALA A 32 -3.84 -9.86 -31.73
CA ALA A 32 -2.54 -10.42 -31.35
C ALA A 32 -2.43 -10.79 -29.86
N GLY A 33 -3.44 -10.47 -29.03
CA GLY A 33 -3.54 -10.91 -27.64
C GLY A 33 -3.43 -9.80 -26.58
N ALA A 34 -3.92 -8.59 -26.88
CA ALA A 34 -4.08 -7.55 -25.84
C ALA A 34 -5.34 -7.85 -25.00
N ASP A 35 -5.22 -7.78 -23.67
CA ASP A 35 -6.30 -8.04 -22.73
C ASP A 35 -7.17 -6.81 -22.48
N PHE A 36 -6.63 -5.60 -22.65
CA PHE A 36 -7.33 -4.34 -22.49
C PHE A 36 -6.62 -3.19 -23.22
N ILE A 37 -7.30 -2.05 -23.35
CA ILE A 37 -6.79 -0.85 -24.00
C ILE A 37 -6.70 0.30 -22.99
N ILE A 38 -5.63 1.09 -23.04
CA ILE A 38 -5.53 2.39 -22.37
C ILE A 38 -5.49 3.48 -23.44
N THR A 39 -6.37 4.48 -23.32
CA THR A 39 -6.40 5.57 -24.29
C THR A 39 -5.38 6.66 -23.94
N GLN A 40 -4.89 7.33 -24.97
CA GLN A 40 -4.30 8.66 -24.85
C GLN A 40 -5.30 9.63 -24.21
N LEU A 41 -4.78 10.69 -23.60
CA LEU A 41 -5.56 11.77 -23.01
C LEU A 41 -6.49 12.45 -24.03
N PHE A 42 -7.59 12.98 -23.53
CA PHE A 42 -8.57 13.76 -24.27
C PHE A 42 -9.19 14.81 -23.34
N PHE A 43 -9.83 15.82 -23.90
CA PHE A 43 -10.42 16.93 -23.14
C PHE A 43 -11.95 16.86 -23.06
N GLU A 44 -12.61 15.99 -23.83
CA GLU A 44 -14.07 15.90 -23.86
C GLU A 44 -14.52 14.45 -23.75
N ALA A 45 -15.46 14.16 -22.85
CA ALA A 45 -16.01 12.81 -22.67
C ALA A 45 -16.65 12.26 -23.96
N SER A 46 -17.28 13.14 -24.74
CA SER A 46 -17.86 12.85 -26.06
C SER A 46 -16.85 12.19 -27.01
N THR A 47 -15.59 12.62 -26.99
CA THR A 47 -14.52 12.06 -27.83
C THR A 47 -14.28 10.59 -27.48
N PHE A 48 -14.17 10.28 -26.19
CA PHE A 48 -13.99 8.90 -25.74
C PHE A 48 -15.23 8.05 -26.04
N ILE A 49 -16.43 8.56 -25.80
CA ILE A 49 -17.69 7.83 -26.05
C ILE A 49 -17.82 7.46 -27.53
N LYS A 50 -17.51 8.40 -28.44
CA LYS A 50 -17.47 8.12 -29.88
C LYS A 50 -16.45 7.02 -30.19
N PHE A 51 -15.21 7.17 -29.71
CA PHE A 51 -14.14 6.19 -29.90
C PHE A 51 -14.53 4.79 -29.39
N TYR A 52 -15.17 4.71 -28.23
CA TYR A 52 -15.68 3.46 -27.68
C TYR A 52 -16.66 2.78 -28.63
N HIS A 53 -17.64 3.50 -29.16
CA HIS A 53 -18.61 2.94 -30.11
C HIS A 53 -17.98 2.54 -31.44
N ASP A 54 -17.00 3.30 -31.93
CA ASP A 54 -16.27 2.96 -33.15
C ASP A 54 -15.46 1.67 -32.98
N CYS A 55 -14.77 1.50 -31.83
CA CYS A 55 -14.10 0.24 -31.48
C CYS A 55 -15.07 -0.95 -31.43
N ARG A 56 -16.23 -0.77 -30.80
CA ARG A 56 -17.25 -1.82 -30.72
C ARG A 56 -17.80 -2.20 -32.10
N ARG A 57 -17.96 -1.23 -33.02
CA ARG A 57 -18.47 -1.46 -34.38
C ARG A 57 -17.58 -2.40 -35.19
N ILE A 58 -16.27 -2.36 -34.97
CA ILE A 58 -15.30 -3.21 -35.67
C ILE A 58 -14.93 -4.49 -34.89
N GLY A 59 -15.66 -4.79 -33.81
CA GLY A 59 -15.53 -6.04 -33.07
C GLY A 59 -14.41 -6.05 -32.01
N ILE A 60 -13.87 -4.90 -31.59
CA ILE A 60 -13.02 -4.85 -30.39
C ILE A 60 -13.93 -5.07 -29.17
N THR A 61 -13.70 -6.12 -28.37
CA THR A 61 -14.54 -6.48 -27.21
C THR A 61 -13.84 -6.32 -25.86
N VAL A 62 -12.51 -6.16 -25.84
CA VAL A 62 -11.73 -5.97 -24.61
C VAL A 62 -12.12 -4.68 -23.88
N PRO A 63 -11.87 -4.58 -22.56
CA PRO A 63 -12.08 -3.35 -21.80
C PRO A 63 -11.24 -2.18 -22.35
N ILE A 64 -11.81 -0.98 -22.35
CA ILE A 64 -11.16 0.26 -22.79
C ILE A 64 -11.14 1.24 -21.62
N MET A 65 -9.96 1.59 -21.12
CA MET A 65 -9.77 2.49 -20.00
C MET A 65 -9.48 3.91 -20.50
N PRO A 66 -10.31 4.91 -20.12
CA PRO A 66 -10.07 6.30 -20.47
C PRO A 66 -8.84 6.85 -19.74
N GLY A 67 -7.89 7.40 -20.49
CA GLY A 67 -6.74 8.14 -19.97
C GLY A 67 -7.09 9.58 -19.60
N ILE A 68 -7.01 9.91 -18.32
CA ILE A 68 -7.35 11.21 -17.74
C ILE A 68 -6.08 11.91 -17.28
N LEU A 69 -5.83 13.13 -17.77
CA LEU A 69 -4.75 13.98 -17.29
C LEU A 69 -5.34 15.18 -16.54
N PRO A 70 -5.14 15.28 -15.22
CA PRO A 70 -5.45 16.48 -14.46
C PRO A 70 -4.61 17.67 -14.93
N ILE A 71 -5.25 18.81 -15.20
CA ILE A 71 -4.55 20.06 -15.51
C ILE A 71 -3.99 20.64 -14.20
N GLN A 72 -2.68 20.88 -14.14
CA GLN A 72 -1.99 21.30 -12.91
C GLN A 72 -1.18 22.59 -13.06
N GLY A 73 -1.23 23.24 -14.22
CA GLY A 73 -0.49 24.49 -14.48
C GLY A 73 -0.46 24.83 -15.96
N TYR A 74 -0.34 26.12 -16.28
CA TYR A 74 -0.41 26.63 -17.66
C TYR A 74 0.75 26.10 -18.52
N ARG A 75 1.98 26.17 -17.99
CA ARG A 75 3.17 25.68 -18.69
C ARG A 75 3.11 24.17 -18.96
N SER A 76 2.62 23.39 -17.99
CA SER A 76 2.45 21.95 -18.13
C SER A 76 1.46 21.60 -19.24
N LEU A 77 0.33 22.31 -19.29
CA LEU A 77 -0.67 22.16 -20.35
C LEU A 77 -0.07 22.49 -21.73
N HIS A 78 0.68 23.59 -21.84
CA HIS A 78 1.32 23.99 -23.10
C HIS A 78 2.43 23.03 -23.57
N ASN A 79 3.18 22.43 -22.64
CA ASN A 79 4.18 21.43 -22.99
C ASN A 79 3.53 20.11 -23.44
N LEU A 80 2.44 19.72 -22.78
CA LEU A 80 1.70 18.51 -23.11
C LEU A 80 1.14 18.56 -24.52
N THR A 81 0.55 19.69 -24.93
CA THR A 81 -0.06 19.84 -26.25
C THR A 81 0.97 19.73 -27.36
N LYS A 82 2.18 20.27 -27.13
CA LYS A 82 3.31 20.09 -28.05
C LYS A 82 3.72 18.62 -28.21
N LEU A 83 3.73 17.84 -27.13
CA LEU A 83 4.14 16.44 -27.16
C LEU A 83 3.05 15.51 -27.72
N SER A 84 1.79 15.77 -27.37
CA SER A 84 0.64 14.95 -27.76
C SER A 84 0.06 15.30 -29.13
N LYS A 85 0.47 16.43 -29.73
CA LYS A 85 -0.13 17.03 -30.93
C LYS A 85 -1.66 17.23 -30.79
N LEU A 86 -2.15 17.34 -29.56
CA LEU A 86 -3.55 17.61 -29.25
C LEU A 86 -3.80 19.11 -29.13
N GLU A 87 -4.91 19.57 -29.70
CA GLU A 87 -5.39 20.93 -29.50
C GLU A 87 -6.20 21.02 -28.21
N VAL A 88 -5.94 22.05 -27.41
CA VAL A 88 -6.76 22.33 -26.23
C VAL A 88 -8.05 23.02 -26.70
N PRO A 89 -9.23 22.51 -26.30
CA PRO A 89 -10.50 23.19 -26.55
C PRO A 89 -10.50 24.65 -26.08
N ARG A 90 -11.11 25.54 -26.88
CA ARG A 90 -11.12 26.99 -26.63
C ARG A 90 -11.71 27.35 -25.27
N ASN A 91 -12.79 26.68 -24.86
CA ASN A 91 -13.41 26.85 -23.55
C ASN A 91 -12.42 26.63 -22.38
N ILE A 92 -11.50 25.68 -22.51
CA ILE A 92 -10.47 25.43 -21.48
C ILE A 92 -9.42 26.55 -21.51
N MET A 93 -8.99 26.96 -22.70
CA MET A 93 -8.03 28.06 -22.85
C MET A 93 -8.59 29.39 -22.32
N ASP A 94 -9.84 29.72 -22.65
CA ASP A 94 -10.51 30.94 -22.21
C ASP A 94 -10.68 30.98 -20.68
N ALA A 95 -10.87 29.82 -20.04
CA ALA A 95 -10.94 29.71 -18.58
C ALA A 95 -9.57 29.82 -17.90
N ILE A 96 -8.50 29.32 -18.53
CA ILE A 96 -7.15 29.28 -17.94
C ILE A 96 -6.37 30.58 -18.19
N LEU A 97 -6.53 31.22 -19.36
CA LEU A 97 -5.76 32.42 -19.72
C LEU A 97 -5.82 33.55 -18.68
N PRO A 98 -6.97 33.87 -18.05
CA PRO A 98 -7.05 34.88 -17.00
C PRO A 98 -6.27 34.53 -15.72
N ILE A 99 -6.07 33.24 -15.45
CA ILE A 99 -5.41 32.70 -14.25
C ILE A 99 -4.06 32.05 -14.56
N LYS A 100 -3.48 32.32 -15.75
CA LYS A 100 -2.30 31.61 -16.29
C LYS A 100 -1.05 31.67 -15.38
N ASP A 101 -0.97 32.70 -14.53
CA ASP A 101 0.16 32.97 -13.63
C ASP A 101 -0.17 32.55 -12.16
N ASP A 102 -1.33 31.93 -11.92
CA ASP A 102 -1.77 31.40 -10.62
C ASP A 102 -1.95 29.86 -10.71
N ASP A 103 -0.87 29.14 -10.44
CA ASP A 103 -0.86 27.67 -10.50
C ASP A 103 -1.88 27.03 -9.54
N ALA A 104 -2.20 27.67 -8.40
CA ALA A 104 -3.16 27.15 -7.44
C ALA A 104 -4.59 27.29 -7.99
N ALA A 105 -4.92 28.43 -8.60
CA ALA A 105 -6.20 28.61 -9.28
C ALA A 105 -6.35 27.64 -10.47
N ILE A 106 -5.29 27.42 -11.25
CA ILE A 106 -5.30 26.46 -12.36
C ILE A 106 -5.50 25.03 -11.87
N GLN A 107 -4.81 24.62 -10.80
CA GLN A 107 -4.99 23.29 -10.21
C GLN A 107 -6.43 23.09 -9.76
N LYS A 108 -7.03 24.07 -9.08
CA LYS A 108 -8.44 24.01 -8.66
C LYS A 108 -9.39 23.89 -9.85
N PHE A 109 -9.15 24.65 -10.92
CA PHE A 109 -9.91 24.52 -12.16
C PHE A 109 -9.75 23.11 -12.77
N GLY A 110 -8.52 22.62 -12.86
CA GLY A 110 -8.20 21.31 -13.44
C GLY A 110 -8.82 20.13 -12.68
N ILE A 111 -8.88 20.21 -11.34
CA ILE A 111 -9.58 19.23 -10.50
C ILE A 111 -11.08 19.23 -10.84
N SER A 112 -11.74 20.38 -10.77
CA SER A 112 -13.18 20.50 -11.07
C SER A 112 -13.52 20.02 -12.49
N PHE A 113 -12.68 20.42 -13.45
CA PHE A 113 -12.80 19.99 -14.84
C PHE A 113 -12.70 18.46 -14.99
N ALA A 114 -11.66 17.86 -14.39
CA ALA A 114 -11.47 16.41 -14.45
C ALA A 114 -12.58 15.64 -13.72
N VAL A 115 -13.07 16.13 -12.59
CA VAL A 115 -14.20 15.53 -11.85
C VAL A 115 -15.45 15.50 -12.73
N ASN A 116 -15.78 16.59 -13.41
CA ASN A 116 -16.95 16.64 -14.29
C ASN A 116 -16.81 15.66 -15.48
N MET A 117 -15.66 15.66 -16.14
CA MET A 117 -15.39 14.73 -17.24
C MET A 117 -15.46 13.26 -16.76
N CYS A 118 -14.89 12.95 -15.60
CA CYS A 118 -14.95 11.60 -15.02
C CYS A 118 -16.39 11.19 -14.68
N LYS A 119 -17.20 12.10 -14.13
CA LYS A 119 -18.62 11.86 -13.86
C LYS A 119 -19.39 11.55 -15.14
N GLU A 120 -19.17 12.32 -16.21
CA GLU A 120 -19.78 12.04 -17.52
C GLU A 120 -19.40 10.67 -18.06
N LEU A 121 -18.12 10.31 -17.98
CA LEU A 121 -17.62 9.01 -18.41
C LEU A 121 -18.24 7.87 -17.59
N LEU A 122 -18.24 7.96 -16.27
CA LEU A 122 -18.83 6.94 -15.39
C LEU A 122 -20.35 6.81 -15.59
N ASN A 123 -21.06 7.95 -15.71
CA ASN A 123 -22.51 7.96 -15.93
C ASN A 123 -22.93 7.45 -17.31
N SER A 124 -22.01 7.38 -18.28
CA SER A 124 -22.29 6.74 -19.58
C SER A 124 -22.57 5.24 -19.48
N GLY A 125 -22.13 4.59 -18.39
CA GLY A 125 -22.23 3.13 -18.21
C GLY A 125 -21.28 2.33 -19.11
N LEU A 126 -20.39 2.98 -19.86
CA LEU A 126 -19.46 2.33 -20.79
C LEU A 126 -18.12 1.93 -20.15
N VAL A 127 -17.75 2.57 -19.04
CA VAL A 127 -16.46 2.38 -18.37
C VAL A 127 -16.64 1.97 -16.92
N ASN A 128 -15.77 1.07 -16.45
CA ASN A 128 -15.78 0.56 -15.08
C ASN A 128 -14.54 1.02 -14.27
N GLY A 129 -13.73 1.89 -14.85
CA GLY A 129 -12.48 2.37 -14.27
C GLY A 129 -11.94 3.57 -15.03
N LEU A 130 -10.99 4.27 -14.41
CA LEU A 130 -10.35 5.48 -14.92
C LEU A 130 -8.83 5.31 -14.80
N HIS A 131 -8.07 5.73 -15.81
CA HIS A 131 -6.61 5.71 -15.79
C HIS A 131 -6.07 7.14 -15.65
N PHE A 132 -5.39 7.46 -14.55
CA PHE A 132 -4.88 8.82 -14.30
C PHE A 132 -3.39 8.96 -14.64
N TYR A 133 -3.07 9.93 -15.49
CA TYR A 133 -1.69 10.38 -15.72
C TYR A 133 -1.27 11.32 -14.58
N THR A 134 -0.60 10.79 -13.56
CA THR A 134 -0.29 11.55 -12.33
C THR A 134 0.86 12.54 -12.47
N LEU A 135 1.77 12.30 -13.44
CA LEU A 135 3.02 13.05 -13.61
C LEU A 135 3.84 13.14 -12.30
N ASN A 136 3.86 12.05 -11.54
CA ASN A 136 4.53 11.95 -10.22
C ASN A 136 4.04 12.99 -9.19
N ARG A 137 2.77 13.43 -9.29
CA ARG A 137 2.13 14.35 -8.35
C ARG A 137 0.85 13.73 -7.82
N GLU A 138 0.65 13.79 -6.50
CA GLU A 138 -0.46 13.11 -5.83
C GLU A 138 -1.69 13.99 -5.62
N VAL A 139 -1.50 15.28 -5.27
CA VAL A 139 -2.56 16.16 -4.76
C VAL A 139 -3.80 16.21 -5.66
N ALA A 140 -3.62 16.54 -6.94
CA ALA A 140 -4.76 16.68 -7.87
C ALA A 140 -5.50 15.35 -8.09
N THR A 141 -4.77 14.25 -8.23
CA THR A 141 -5.36 12.92 -8.47
C THR A 141 -6.14 12.44 -7.26
N ILE A 142 -5.58 12.60 -6.05
CA ILE A 142 -6.28 12.26 -4.80
C ILE A 142 -7.54 13.10 -4.67
N SER A 143 -7.47 14.42 -4.85
CA SER A 143 -8.65 15.30 -4.76
C SER A 143 -9.76 14.88 -5.73
N ILE A 144 -9.43 14.54 -6.98
CA ILE A 144 -10.40 14.04 -7.96
C ILE A 144 -11.03 12.73 -7.48
N LEU A 145 -10.22 11.75 -7.04
CA LEU A 145 -10.73 10.46 -6.57
C LEU A 145 -11.62 10.60 -5.31
N THR A 146 -11.27 11.50 -4.39
CA THR A 146 -12.07 11.82 -3.21
C THR A 146 -13.41 12.44 -3.61
N GLU A 147 -13.43 13.42 -4.51
CA GLU A 147 -14.66 14.05 -4.99
C GLU A 147 -15.57 13.09 -5.80
N LEU A 148 -14.98 12.07 -6.43
CA LEU A 148 -15.72 10.99 -7.09
C LEU A 148 -16.23 9.91 -6.11
N GLY A 149 -15.83 9.96 -4.83
CA GLY A 149 -16.15 8.92 -3.85
C GLY A 149 -15.44 7.59 -4.13
N MET A 150 -14.35 7.62 -4.90
CA MET A 150 -13.55 6.44 -5.30
C MET A 150 -12.26 6.31 -4.47
N TRP A 151 -11.98 7.26 -3.60
CA TRP A 151 -10.85 7.21 -2.67
C TRP A 151 -11.26 6.57 -1.35
N CYS A 152 -10.48 5.61 -0.86
CA CYS A 152 -10.73 4.97 0.42
C CYS A 152 -9.81 5.56 1.49
N ASP A 153 -10.39 6.36 2.40
CA ASP A 153 -9.68 6.96 3.53
C ASP A 153 -9.58 6.04 4.76
N ASP A 154 -10.08 4.81 4.69
CA ASP A 154 -10.03 3.84 5.79
C ASP A 154 -8.83 2.89 5.63
N PRO A 155 -7.67 3.17 6.26
CA PRO A 155 -6.50 2.30 6.17
C PRO A 155 -6.73 0.91 6.79
N LEU A 156 -7.73 0.75 7.68
CA LEU A 156 -8.04 -0.54 8.29
C LEU A 156 -8.83 -1.43 7.32
N SER A 157 -9.65 -0.85 6.44
CA SER A 157 -10.39 -1.61 5.43
C SER A 157 -9.50 -2.42 4.48
N LEU A 158 -8.23 -2.02 4.33
CA LEU A 158 -7.23 -2.68 3.49
C LEU A 158 -6.24 -3.54 4.28
N LYS A 159 -6.23 -3.44 5.63
CA LYS A 159 -5.25 -4.13 6.48
C LYS A 159 -5.73 -5.55 6.80
N THR A 160 -5.52 -6.46 5.86
CA THR A 160 -5.85 -7.89 6.02
C THR A 160 -4.93 -8.60 7.01
N LEU A 161 -3.67 -8.18 7.08
CA LEU A 161 -2.64 -8.72 7.97
C LEU A 161 -1.95 -7.59 8.76
N PRO A 162 -1.27 -7.89 9.88
CA PRO A 162 -0.49 -6.90 10.63
C PRO A 162 0.63 -6.23 9.81
N TRP A 163 1.03 -6.83 8.68
CA TRP A 163 1.99 -6.30 7.72
C TRP A 163 1.41 -6.20 6.30
N LYS A 164 2.04 -5.39 5.45
CA LYS A 164 1.65 -5.28 4.03
C LYS A 164 1.93 -6.58 3.27
N ALA A 165 0.90 -7.15 2.66
CA ALA A 165 1.03 -8.31 1.79
C ALA A 165 1.84 -7.96 0.53
N PRO A 166 2.80 -8.79 0.10
CA PRO A 166 3.51 -8.58 -1.16
C PRO A 166 2.59 -8.79 -2.36
N ALA A 167 2.80 -8.03 -3.43
CA ALA A 167 2.10 -8.22 -4.70
C ALA A 167 2.67 -9.38 -5.56
N SER A 168 3.70 -10.08 -5.09
CA SER A 168 4.33 -11.17 -5.83
C SER A 168 3.43 -12.41 -5.81
N HIS A 169 3.12 -12.95 -6.99
CA HIS A 169 2.32 -14.17 -7.11
C HIS A 169 2.92 -15.35 -6.33
N LYS A 170 4.25 -15.46 -6.26
CA LYS A 170 4.91 -16.53 -5.49
C LYS A 170 4.61 -16.49 -3.99
N ARG A 171 4.20 -15.33 -3.45
CA ARG A 171 3.97 -15.09 -2.02
C ARG A 171 2.51 -14.88 -1.68
N CYS A 172 1.59 -15.14 -2.60
CA CYS A 172 0.17 -14.86 -2.38
C CYS A 172 -0.44 -15.68 -1.22
N THR A 173 0.19 -16.80 -0.86
CA THR A 173 -0.20 -17.68 0.26
C THR A 173 0.52 -17.38 1.58
N GLU A 174 1.42 -16.38 1.59
CA GLU A 174 2.21 -16.03 2.78
C GLU A 174 1.35 -15.27 3.79
N ASP A 175 0.99 -15.91 4.90
CA ASP A 175 0.10 -15.35 5.92
C ASP A 175 0.74 -15.25 7.32
N VAL A 176 1.98 -15.75 7.48
CA VAL A 176 2.74 -15.68 8.73
C VAL A 176 4.18 -15.24 8.50
N ARG A 177 4.63 -14.28 9.32
CA ARG A 177 6.00 -13.78 9.36
C ARG A 177 6.54 -13.77 10.78
N PRO A 178 7.87 -13.88 10.93
CA PRO A 178 8.51 -13.53 12.19
C PRO A 178 8.41 -12.03 12.49
N ILE A 179 8.23 -11.70 13.76
CA ILE A 179 8.07 -10.32 14.24
C ILE A 179 9.32 -9.44 14.06
N PHE A 180 10.51 -10.04 14.01
CA PHE A 180 11.81 -9.35 14.00
C PHE A 180 12.05 -8.45 12.77
N TRP A 181 11.28 -8.65 11.69
CA TRP A 181 11.34 -7.80 10.50
C TRP A 181 10.12 -6.89 10.34
N ALA A 182 9.32 -6.69 11.38
CA ALA A 182 8.14 -5.82 11.34
C ALA A 182 8.49 -4.42 10.81
N GLN A 183 9.60 -3.83 11.29
CA GLN A 183 10.08 -2.50 10.87
C GLN A 183 10.97 -2.52 9.61
N ARG A 184 11.29 -3.70 9.05
CA ARG A 184 12.18 -3.83 7.89
C ARG A 184 11.64 -4.83 6.86
N PRO A 185 10.40 -4.63 6.34
CA PRO A 185 9.76 -5.57 5.44
C PRO A 185 10.55 -5.80 4.14
N LYS A 186 11.21 -4.75 3.60
CA LYS A 186 12.05 -4.88 2.39
C LYS A 186 13.23 -5.84 2.59
N SER A 187 13.86 -5.81 3.77
CA SER A 187 14.96 -6.73 4.13
C SER A 187 14.46 -8.18 4.18
N TYR A 188 13.31 -8.41 4.81
CA TYR A 188 12.70 -9.73 4.87
C TYR A 188 12.41 -10.30 3.47
N ILE A 189 11.77 -9.51 2.60
CA ILE A 189 11.48 -9.92 1.22
C ILE A 189 12.76 -10.25 0.47
N HIS A 190 13.80 -9.40 0.59
CA HIS A 190 15.07 -9.64 -0.07
C HIS A 190 15.76 -10.93 0.40
N ARG A 191 15.78 -11.20 1.72
CA ARG A 191 16.45 -12.38 2.30
C ARG A 191 15.71 -13.69 2.05
N THR A 192 14.41 -13.62 1.76
CA THR A 192 13.57 -14.79 1.50
C THR A 192 13.17 -14.90 0.02
N LYS A 193 13.75 -14.08 -0.88
CA LYS A 193 13.35 -14.02 -2.30
C LYS A 193 13.56 -15.32 -3.08
N GLU A 194 14.55 -16.12 -2.65
CA GLU A 194 14.92 -17.40 -3.26
C GLU A 194 14.21 -18.59 -2.61
N TRP A 195 13.26 -18.37 -1.70
CA TRP A 195 12.45 -19.46 -1.16
C TRP A 195 11.46 -19.95 -2.22
N ASP A 196 11.36 -21.27 -2.36
CA ASP A 196 10.39 -21.91 -3.24
C ASP A 196 8.98 -21.88 -2.64
N ASP A 197 8.87 -22.09 -1.33
CA ASP A 197 7.63 -22.09 -0.56
C ASP A 197 7.64 -21.04 0.58
N PHE A 198 6.48 -20.45 0.85
CA PHE A 198 6.29 -19.48 1.93
C PHE A 198 5.39 -20.03 3.04
N PRO A 199 5.66 -19.71 4.32
CA PRO A 199 4.84 -20.22 5.43
C PRO A 199 3.37 -19.84 5.28
N ASN A 200 2.51 -20.85 5.44
CA ASN A 200 1.06 -20.71 5.57
C ASN A 200 0.62 -21.34 6.90
N GLY A 201 -0.06 -20.59 7.76
CA GLY A 201 -0.60 -21.05 9.03
C GLY A 201 0.38 -21.04 10.22
N ARG A 202 1.17 -22.09 10.43
CA ARG A 202 2.09 -22.19 11.60
C ARG A 202 3.55 -22.15 11.17
N MET A 203 4.31 -21.23 11.75
CA MET A 203 5.74 -21.14 11.50
C MET A 203 6.52 -22.21 12.28
N LYS A 204 7.37 -22.97 11.58
CA LYS A 204 8.31 -23.91 12.20
C LYS A 204 9.65 -23.21 12.42
N ASN A 205 9.94 -22.91 13.67
CA ASN A 205 11.22 -22.41 14.21
C ASN A 205 11.76 -21.08 13.61
N PRO A 206 11.57 -19.94 14.29
CA PRO A 206 12.17 -18.68 13.88
C PRO A 206 13.67 -18.65 14.21
N VAL A 207 14.51 -18.24 13.25
CA VAL A 207 15.96 -18.01 13.45
C VAL A 207 16.30 -16.58 13.03
N HIS A 208 16.86 -15.77 13.94
CA HIS A 208 17.04 -14.31 13.77
C HIS A 208 18.31 -13.74 14.38
N ILE A 209 18.84 -12.68 13.74
CA ILE A 209 19.79 -11.69 14.25
C ILE A 209 19.50 -10.34 13.55
N LEU A 210 19.33 -9.21 14.28
CA LEU A 210 20.00 -7.89 14.11
C LEU A 210 19.55 -6.82 15.14
N VAL A 211 20.27 -5.68 15.19
CA VAL A 211 20.61 -4.85 16.39
C VAL A 211 19.78 -3.56 16.65
N LEU A 212 19.94 -2.76 17.75
CA LEU A 212 19.56 -1.31 17.94
C LEU A 212 20.09 -0.67 19.26
N ILE A 213 20.54 0.59 19.26
CA ILE A 213 20.82 1.42 20.45
C ILE A 213 20.28 2.85 20.27
N ALA A 214 19.77 3.46 21.35
CA ALA A 214 19.32 4.85 21.48
C ALA A 214 20.24 5.69 22.41
N ASP A 215 20.40 6.99 22.12
CA ASP A 215 20.27 8.08 23.12
C ASP A 215 20.07 9.45 22.42
N ILE A 216 19.10 10.24 22.90
CA ILE A 216 18.66 11.53 22.36
C ILE A 216 18.24 12.42 23.52
N THR A 217 19.06 13.38 23.88
CA THR A 217 18.70 14.38 24.90
C THR A 217 18.68 15.81 24.37
N SER A 218 18.71 16.04 23.05
CA SER A 218 18.62 17.42 22.51
C SER A 218 18.22 17.59 21.04
N CYS A 219 17.88 16.52 20.30
CA CYS A 219 17.51 16.62 18.89
C CYS A 219 16.17 15.91 18.64
N GLN A 220 15.28 16.49 17.82
CA GLN A 220 14.20 15.70 17.24
C GLN A 220 14.82 14.65 16.33
N VAL A 221 14.87 13.40 16.78
CA VAL A 221 15.29 12.30 15.93
C VAL A 221 14.07 11.71 15.26
N THR A 222 14.08 11.80 13.95
CA THR A 222 13.00 11.37 13.06
C THR A 222 13.12 9.90 12.65
N SER A 223 14.29 9.27 12.83
CA SER A 223 14.54 7.87 12.46
C SER A 223 15.72 7.28 13.24
N LEU A 224 15.75 5.95 13.34
CA LEU A 224 16.86 5.17 13.87
C LEU A 224 17.33 4.16 12.81
N PRO A 225 18.58 3.63 12.85
CA PRO A 225 19.08 2.74 11.80
C PRO A 225 18.28 1.44 11.56
N TRP A 226 17.30 1.14 12.43
CA TRP A 226 16.42 -0.01 12.33
C TRP A 226 14.93 0.35 12.28
N ASN A 227 14.61 1.64 12.39
CA ASN A 227 13.27 2.18 12.18
C ASN A 227 13.37 3.47 11.35
N ASP A 228 13.13 3.33 10.06
CA ASP A 228 13.19 4.43 9.09
C ASP A 228 11.83 5.18 8.99
N ASP A 229 10.79 4.66 9.67
CA ASP A 229 9.40 5.14 9.63
C ASP A 229 8.93 5.67 11.01
N GLU A 230 7.76 6.34 11.03
CA GLU A 230 7.11 6.74 12.28
C GLU A 230 6.68 5.54 13.14
N LEU A 231 6.58 5.73 14.46
CA LEU A 231 6.13 4.68 15.36
C LEU A 231 4.68 4.28 15.06
N ALA A 232 4.44 2.96 14.96
CA ALA A 232 3.09 2.43 14.83
C ALA A 232 2.21 2.87 16.01
N MET A 233 0.92 3.15 15.76
CA MET A 233 -0.02 3.66 16.77
C MET A 233 -0.08 2.80 18.04
N GLU A 234 0.07 1.48 17.94
CA GLU A 234 0.07 0.58 19.12
C GLU A 234 1.20 0.87 20.11
N THR A 235 2.31 1.46 19.65
CA THR A 235 3.44 1.88 20.49
C THR A 235 3.02 2.98 21.47
N SER A 236 2.02 3.80 21.11
CA SER A 236 1.49 4.86 21.97
C SER A 236 0.98 4.34 23.33
N LEU A 237 0.56 3.07 23.39
CA LEU A 237 0.08 2.42 24.60
C LEU A 237 1.21 2.10 25.60
N LEU A 238 2.47 2.12 25.15
CA LEU A 238 3.65 1.73 25.92
C LEU A 238 4.69 2.87 26.05
N THR A 239 4.43 4.05 25.49
CA THR A 239 5.43 5.12 25.35
C THR A 239 6.13 5.47 26.67
N GLN A 240 5.38 5.62 27.77
CA GLN A 240 5.95 6.00 29.07
C GLN A 240 6.85 4.88 29.62
N GLN A 241 6.42 3.63 29.50
CA GLN A 241 7.18 2.47 29.96
C GLN A 241 8.46 2.30 29.12
N LEU A 242 8.35 2.40 27.80
CA LEU A 242 9.49 2.32 26.87
C LEU A 242 10.50 3.43 27.16
N ALA A 243 10.05 4.67 27.33
CA ALA A 243 10.93 5.79 27.68
C ALA A 243 11.67 5.51 29.00
N ALA A 244 10.96 5.05 30.03
CA ALA A 244 11.54 4.78 31.34
C ALA A 244 12.63 3.69 31.32
N ILE A 245 12.46 2.64 30.52
CA ILE A 245 13.47 1.57 30.41
C ILE A 245 14.65 1.97 29.51
N ASN A 246 14.40 2.71 28.43
CA ASN A 246 15.47 3.24 27.58
C ASN A 246 16.39 4.19 28.35
N CYS A 247 15.84 5.09 29.17
CA CYS A 247 16.62 5.96 30.06
C CYS A 247 17.49 5.20 31.08
N ARG A 248 17.25 3.89 31.28
CA ARG A 248 18.01 3.02 32.18
C ARG A 248 18.97 2.08 31.44
N GLY A 249 19.18 2.29 30.14
CA GLY A 249 20.10 1.50 29.32
C GLY A 249 19.51 0.20 28.76
N VAL A 250 18.18 0.07 28.74
CA VAL A 250 17.45 -1.00 28.05
C VAL A 250 16.99 -0.47 26.70
N LEU A 251 17.76 -0.77 25.66
CA LEU A 251 17.70 -0.06 24.39
C LEU A 251 16.75 -0.79 23.44
N THR A 252 15.49 -0.40 23.45
CA THR A 252 14.40 -1.15 22.80
C THR A 252 14.40 -0.96 21.29
N ILE A 253 14.10 -2.04 20.58
CA ILE A 253 14.19 -2.11 19.11
C ILE A 253 12.87 -2.48 18.46
N ASN A 254 12.06 -3.24 19.18
CA ASN A 254 10.76 -3.69 18.74
C ASN A 254 9.91 -3.98 19.98
N SER A 255 8.61 -3.71 19.89
CA SER A 255 7.66 -3.93 20.97
C SER A 255 6.26 -4.07 20.42
N GLN A 256 5.43 -4.87 21.08
CA GLN A 256 3.99 -4.87 20.84
C GLN A 256 3.25 -5.01 22.19
N PRO A 257 2.11 -4.34 22.38
CA PRO A 257 1.33 -4.46 23.61
C PRO A 257 0.64 -5.83 23.71
N ALA A 258 0.21 -6.21 24.92
CA ALA A 258 -0.73 -7.31 25.07
C ALA A 258 -2.13 -6.84 24.65
N VAL A 259 -2.80 -7.63 23.82
CA VAL A 259 -4.18 -7.39 23.36
C VAL A 259 -5.01 -8.62 23.66
N ASN A 260 -6.11 -8.42 24.37
CA ASN A 260 -7.02 -9.49 24.77
C ASN A 260 -8.40 -9.28 24.14
N GLY A 261 -8.63 -9.85 22.97
CA GLY A 261 -9.94 -9.88 22.32
C GLY A 261 -10.47 -8.49 21.94
N ARG A 262 -9.63 -7.60 21.42
CA ARG A 262 -10.10 -6.32 20.86
C ARG A 262 -10.83 -6.58 19.54
N SER A 263 -11.73 -5.68 19.15
CA SER A 263 -12.41 -5.77 17.86
C SER A 263 -11.39 -5.80 16.71
N SER A 264 -11.65 -6.60 15.67
CA SER A 264 -10.84 -6.55 14.42
C SER A 264 -10.90 -5.20 13.72
N SER A 265 -11.89 -4.36 14.05
CA SER A 265 -12.02 -2.98 13.58
C SER A 265 -11.48 -1.93 14.57
N ASP A 266 -10.71 -2.35 15.59
CA ASP A 266 -10.08 -1.42 16.53
C ASP A 266 -9.08 -0.49 15.80
N PRO A 267 -9.11 0.84 16.03
CA PRO A 267 -8.30 1.78 15.26
C PRO A 267 -6.80 1.69 15.53
N VAL A 268 -6.40 1.11 16.66
CA VAL A 268 -4.99 1.04 17.08
C VAL A 268 -4.38 -0.31 16.72
N VAL A 269 -5.10 -1.40 16.99
CA VAL A 269 -4.58 -2.78 16.88
C VAL A 269 -5.38 -3.69 15.93
N GLY A 270 -6.44 -3.18 15.32
CA GLY A 270 -7.33 -3.95 14.44
C GLY A 270 -6.67 -4.37 13.12
N TRP A 271 -7.01 -5.57 12.67
CA TRP A 271 -6.69 -6.13 11.36
C TRP A 271 -7.61 -7.34 11.08
N GLY A 272 -7.70 -7.74 9.80
CA GLY A 272 -8.51 -8.89 9.37
C GLY A 272 -9.97 -8.54 9.08
N GLU A 273 -10.82 -9.57 8.95
CA GLU A 273 -12.24 -9.40 8.61
C GLU A 273 -13.02 -8.67 9.71
N LYS A 274 -13.99 -7.83 9.33
CA LYS A 274 -14.84 -7.08 10.27
C LYS A 274 -15.69 -8.04 11.12
N GLY A 275 -15.84 -7.73 12.41
CA GLY A 275 -16.64 -8.53 13.36
C GLY A 275 -15.85 -9.65 14.05
N GLY A 276 -14.55 -9.76 13.80
CA GLY A 276 -13.64 -10.67 14.49
C GLY A 276 -13.03 -10.07 15.76
N PHE A 277 -12.13 -10.85 16.38
CA PHE A 277 -11.37 -10.44 17.56
C PHE A 277 -9.87 -10.64 17.36
N VAL A 278 -9.08 -9.66 17.78
CA VAL A 278 -7.61 -9.65 17.70
C VAL A 278 -7.00 -9.96 19.06
N TYR A 279 -5.95 -10.77 19.05
CA TYR A 279 -5.15 -11.12 20.23
C TYR A 279 -3.67 -10.90 19.94
N GLN A 280 -2.95 -10.34 20.91
CA GLN A 280 -1.49 -10.16 20.84
C GLN A 280 -0.87 -10.52 22.19
N LYS A 281 0.25 -11.25 22.18
CA LYS A 281 1.10 -11.42 23.36
C LYS A 281 2.05 -10.23 23.45
N ALA A 282 2.23 -9.66 24.64
CA ALA A 282 3.24 -8.62 24.82
C ALA A 282 4.62 -9.13 24.36
N TYR A 283 5.33 -8.27 23.63
CA TYR A 283 6.65 -8.56 23.09
C TYR A 283 7.58 -7.37 23.33
N LEU A 284 8.84 -7.66 23.64
CA LEU A 284 9.88 -6.66 23.79
C LEU A 284 11.21 -7.23 23.30
N GLU A 285 11.89 -6.48 22.45
CA GLU A 285 13.21 -6.80 21.93
C GLU A 285 14.14 -5.60 22.19
N PHE A 286 15.32 -5.85 22.77
CA PHE A 286 16.20 -4.76 23.22
C PHE A 286 17.67 -5.18 23.32
N PHE A 287 18.55 -4.17 23.31
CA PHE A 287 19.95 -4.29 23.69
C PHE A 287 20.14 -3.91 25.15
N CYS A 288 21.04 -4.60 25.81
CA CYS A 288 21.45 -4.27 27.17
C CYS A 288 22.92 -4.64 27.37
N SER A 289 23.52 -4.10 28.44
CA SER A 289 24.88 -4.43 28.81
C SER A 289 24.98 -5.86 29.38
N PRO A 290 26.16 -6.51 29.32
CA PRO A 290 26.36 -7.83 29.94
C PRO A 290 26.08 -7.85 31.45
N SER A 291 26.30 -6.74 32.16
CA SER A 291 25.96 -6.61 33.58
C SER A 291 24.45 -6.60 33.81
N PHE A 292 23.70 -5.87 32.99
CA PHE A 292 22.24 -5.86 33.03
C PHE A 292 21.67 -7.25 32.72
N MET A 293 22.18 -7.92 31.69
CA MET A 293 21.77 -9.28 31.32
C MET A 293 21.92 -10.27 32.48
N ARG A 294 23.05 -10.24 33.19
CA ARG A 294 23.27 -11.12 34.35
C ARG A 294 22.26 -10.87 35.48
N ALA A 295 21.96 -9.60 35.75
CA ALA A 295 20.94 -9.25 36.73
C ALA A 295 19.54 -9.67 36.26
N LEU A 296 19.21 -9.46 34.99
CA LEU A 296 17.94 -9.89 34.41
C LEU A 296 17.75 -11.41 34.53
N MET A 297 18.80 -12.19 34.28
CA MET A 297 18.77 -13.65 34.42
C MET A 297 18.41 -14.11 35.84
N THR A 298 18.87 -13.39 36.87
CA THR A 298 18.49 -13.72 38.26
C THR A 298 17.02 -13.46 38.54
N VAL A 299 16.43 -12.44 37.91
CA VAL A 299 15.02 -12.09 38.07
C VAL A 299 14.13 -13.03 37.26
N LEU A 300 14.53 -13.42 36.04
CA LEU A 300 13.73 -14.25 35.14
C LEU A 300 13.36 -15.62 35.71
N VAL A 301 14.13 -16.12 36.69
CA VAL A 301 13.82 -17.37 37.42
C VAL A 301 12.46 -17.28 38.13
N ASP A 302 12.09 -16.11 38.63
CA ASP A 302 10.83 -15.88 39.33
C ASP A 302 9.64 -15.69 38.37
N TYR A 303 9.89 -15.63 37.05
CA TYR A 303 8.89 -15.39 36.01
C TYR A 303 8.86 -16.53 34.98
N PRO A 304 8.46 -17.76 35.37
CA PRO A 304 8.50 -18.94 34.49
C PRO A 304 7.59 -18.84 33.26
N GLN A 305 6.64 -17.90 33.25
CA GLN A 305 5.73 -17.67 32.13
C GLN A 305 6.35 -16.82 31.00
N VAL A 306 7.51 -16.22 31.23
CA VAL A 306 8.22 -15.41 30.24
C VAL A 306 9.09 -16.31 29.35
N ASN A 307 8.84 -16.24 28.05
CA ASN A 307 9.74 -16.82 27.06
C ASN A 307 10.82 -15.80 26.71
N TYR A 308 12.08 -16.20 26.79
CA TYR A 308 13.20 -15.32 26.44
C TYR A 308 14.23 -16.03 25.58
N HIS A 309 14.91 -15.23 24.76
CA HIS A 309 16.03 -15.63 23.93
C HIS A 309 17.09 -14.54 24.03
N ILE A 310 18.29 -14.90 24.49
CA ILE A 310 19.41 -13.99 24.66
C ILE A 310 20.54 -14.45 23.75
N VAL A 311 21.04 -13.53 22.93
CA VAL A 311 22.16 -13.77 22.01
C VAL A 311 23.17 -12.64 22.11
N ASN A 312 24.44 -12.97 21.93
CA ASN A 312 25.49 -11.98 21.72
C ASN A 312 26.00 -12.07 20.27
N ARG A 313 27.04 -11.32 19.90
CA ARG A 313 27.61 -11.35 18.54
C ARG A 313 28.30 -12.70 18.23
N GLN A 314 28.81 -13.38 19.24
CA GLN A 314 29.36 -14.72 19.14
C GLN A 314 28.21 -15.73 19.13
N PRO A 315 28.41 -16.98 18.67
CA PRO A 315 27.33 -17.95 18.50
C PRO A 315 26.72 -18.49 19.81
N ASP A 316 27.00 -17.88 20.96
CA ASP A 316 26.44 -18.28 22.24
C ASP A 316 25.01 -17.77 22.37
N SER A 317 24.05 -18.70 22.51
CA SER A 317 22.63 -18.39 22.70
C SER A 317 22.08 -19.08 23.95
N ILE A 318 21.26 -18.37 24.73
CA ILE A 318 20.49 -18.92 25.85
C ILE A 318 19.01 -18.79 25.50
N GLN A 319 18.27 -19.90 25.59
CA GLN A 319 16.83 -19.96 25.28
C GLN A 319 16.06 -20.67 26.40
N HIS A 320 14.88 -20.15 26.72
CA HIS A 320 13.91 -20.81 27.59
C HIS A 320 12.52 -20.81 26.92
N PRO A 321 12.22 -21.81 26.08
CA PRO A 321 10.87 -22.02 25.57
C PRO A 321 10.01 -22.73 26.62
N THR A 322 8.85 -22.17 26.96
CA THR A 322 7.83 -22.90 27.72
C THR A 322 7.33 -24.09 26.90
N SER A 323 7.34 -25.29 27.50
CA SER A 323 6.62 -26.44 26.94
C SER A 323 5.14 -26.09 26.86
N HIS A 324 4.56 -26.15 25.66
CA HIS A 324 3.13 -25.91 25.45
C HIS A 324 2.29 -26.73 26.45
N MET A 325 1.55 -26.08 27.35
CA MET A 325 0.30 -26.71 27.81
C MET A 325 -0.62 -26.80 26.57
N PRO A 326 -1.23 -27.96 26.29
CA PRO A 326 -2.19 -28.06 25.21
C PRO A 326 -3.32 -27.07 25.45
N CYS A 327 -3.67 -26.32 24.41
CA CYS A 327 -4.88 -25.52 24.39
C CYS A 327 -6.07 -26.48 24.59
N PRO A 328 -7.01 -26.23 25.53
CA PRO A 328 -8.21 -27.04 25.63
C PRO A 328 -8.89 -27.07 24.26
N THR A 329 -9.29 -28.27 23.84
CA THR A 329 -9.89 -28.49 22.53
C THR A 329 -11.15 -27.63 22.37
N VAL A 330 -11.49 -27.27 21.13
CA VAL A 330 -12.67 -26.44 20.78
C VAL A 330 -13.97 -26.97 21.40
N GLU A 331 -14.04 -28.27 21.72
CA GLU A 331 -15.16 -28.90 22.42
C GLU A 331 -15.33 -28.44 23.88
N GLU A 332 -14.26 -28.08 24.58
CA GLU A 332 -14.31 -27.65 26.00
C GLU A 332 -14.70 -26.17 26.16
N CYS A 333 -14.54 -25.34 25.11
CA CYS A 333 -14.87 -23.91 25.14
C CYS A 333 -16.32 -23.59 24.73
N GLY A 334 -17.17 -24.58 24.41
CA GLY A 334 -18.60 -24.35 24.13
C GLY A 334 -18.90 -23.52 22.87
N CYS A 335 -17.91 -23.17 22.05
CA CYS A 335 -18.12 -22.49 20.77
C CYS A 335 -18.60 -23.50 19.72
N ARG A 336 -19.93 -23.65 19.58
CA ARG A 336 -20.52 -24.33 18.41
C ARG A 336 -20.17 -23.53 17.16
N ARG A 337 -19.56 -24.18 16.16
CA ARG A 337 -19.55 -23.67 14.78
C ARG A 337 -21.01 -23.48 14.36
N LEU A 338 -21.41 -22.25 14.07
CA LEU A 338 -22.61 -22.01 13.29
C LEU A 338 -22.33 -22.55 11.89
N SER A 339 -23.12 -23.55 11.50
CA SER A 339 -23.17 -24.19 10.18
C SER A 339 -23.53 -23.21 9.08
#